data_AF-A0A7S2NMS0-F1
#
_entry.id   AF-A0A7S2NMS0-F1
#
_cell.length_a   1.000
_cell.length_b   1.000
_cell.length_c   1.000
_cell.angle_alpha   90.00
_cell.angle_beta   90.00
_cell.angle_gamma   90.00
#
_symmetry.space_group_name_H-M   'P 1'
#
loop_
_entity.id
_entity.type
_entity.pdbx_description
1 polymer ?
#
loop_
_entity_poly.entity_id
_entity_poly.type
_entity_poly.pdbx_seq_one_letter_code
_entity_poly.pdbx_strand_id
1 'polypeptide(L)'
;GNQSNNNQFFSAATGTVAAIDGTTLSVTKEDGTVATQEVLPGATFVVKVGDVVNKDQPITTNPNVGGFGQAEKEIVLQDMTRVYAYCALSVSVFLSQLS
;
A
#
# COMPACT_ATOMS: atom_id res chain seq x y z
N GLY A 1 -0.83 -0.10 -16.33
CA GLY A 1 -0.15 0.96 -15.56
C GLY A 1 1.24 0.47 -15.23
N ASN A 2 2.25 1.34 -15.29
CA ASN A 2 3.62 0.96 -14.99
C ASN A 2 3.89 1.07 -13.48
N GLN A 3 4.78 0.23 -12.96
CA GLN A 3 5.23 0.33 -11.58
C GLN A 3 6.00 1.64 -11.37
N SER A 4 5.86 2.22 -10.17
CA SER A 4 6.61 3.41 -9.76
C SER A 4 7.91 3.02 -9.06
N ASN A 5 8.74 4.02 -8.77
CA ASN A 5 9.96 3.84 -7.98
C ASN A 5 9.70 3.56 -6.48
N ASN A 6 8.44 3.60 -6.05
CA ASN A 6 8.02 3.26 -4.70
C ASN A 6 7.36 1.86 -4.61
N ASN A 7 7.61 0.99 -5.58
CA ASN A 7 7.13 -0.38 -5.61
C ASN A 7 8.30 -1.37 -5.42
N GLN A 8 7.98 -2.56 -4.92
CA GLN A 8 8.89 -3.69 -4.98
C GLN A 8 8.93 -4.27 -6.40
N PHE A 9 10.13 -4.52 -6.90
CA PHE A 9 10.36 -5.15 -8.20
C PHE A 9 10.58 -6.66 -8.04
N PHE A 10 10.02 -7.43 -8.99
CA PHE A 10 10.04 -8.89 -9.03
C PHE A 10 10.79 -9.39 -10.25
N SER A 11 11.44 -10.55 -10.17
CA SER A 11 12.18 -11.15 -11.27
C SER A 11 11.26 -11.47 -12.45
N ALA A 12 11.60 -10.98 -13.63
CA ALA A 12 10.88 -11.28 -14.87
C ALA A 12 10.96 -12.76 -15.29
N ALA A 13 11.95 -13.51 -14.81
CA ALA A 13 12.19 -14.89 -15.21
C ALA A 13 12.86 -15.74 -14.12
N THR A 14 12.73 -17.06 -14.25
CA THR A 14 13.52 -18.02 -13.46
C THR A 14 14.89 -18.19 -14.09
N GLY A 15 15.95 -18.09 -13.30
CA GLY A 15 17.32 -18.19 -13.78
C GLY A 15 18.36 -17.73 -12.77
N THR A 16 19.60 -17.57 -13.23
CA THR A 16 20.72 -17.08 -12.41
C THR A 16 20.98 -15.60 -12.69
N VAL A 17 21.21 -14.80 -11.65
CA VAL A 17 21.57 -13.38 -11.80
C VAL A 17 22.95 -13.27 -12.43
N ALA A 18 23.01 -12.74 -13.64
CA ALA A 18 24.23 -12.61 -14.45
C ALA A 18 25.01 -11.34 -14.15
N ALA A 19 24.32 -10.20 -13.99
CA ALA A 19 24.92 -8.91 -13.72
C ALA A 19 23.94 -7.95 -13.04
N ILE A 20 24.48 -7.02 -12.25
CA ILE A 20 23.76 -5.92 -11.63
C ILE A 20 24.55 -4.64 -11.94
N ASP A 21 24.06 -3.85 -12.89
CA ASP A 21 24.69 -2.63 -13.38
C ASP A 21 23.89 -1.42 -12.92
N GLY A 22 24.20 -0.93 -11.72
CA GLY A 22 23.54 0.24 -11.12
C GLY A 22 22.05 0.00 -10.85
N THR A 23 21.21 0.30 -11.84
CA THR A 23 19.74 0.15 -11.82
C THR A 23 19.24 -1.01 -12.68
N THR A 24 20.11 -1.65 -13.46
CA THR A 24 19.72 -2.72 -14.39
C THR A 24 20.14 -4.08 -13.85
N LEU A 25 19.22 -5.04 -13.85
CA LEU A 25 19.49 -6.43 -13.45
C LEU A 25 19.28 -7.37 -14.63
N SER A 26 20.23 -8.27 -14.85
CA SER A 26 20.22 -9.27 -15.92
C SER A 26 20.13 -10.67 -15.33
N VAL A 27 19.15 -11.46 -15.77
CA VAL A 27 18.95 -12.86 -15.36
C VAL A 27 19.12 -13.77 -16.57
N THR A 28 20.02 -14.75 -16.48
CA THR A 28 20.16 -15.81 -17.48
C THR A 28 19.22 -16.95 -17.15
N LYS A 29 18.28 -17.22 -18.04
CA LYS A 29 17.34 -18.35 -17.93
C LYS A 29 18.00 -19.68 -18.30
N GLU A 30 17.34 -20.78 -17.97
CA GLU A 30 17.77 -22.13 -18.39
C GLU A 30 17.77 -22.32 -19.92
N ASP A 31 16.97 -21.54 -20.65
CA ASP A 31 16.94 -21.53 -22.13
C ASP A 31 18.13 -20.79 -22.77
N GLY A 32 19.04 -20.24 -21.95
CA GLY A 32 20.20 -19.46 -22.40
C GLY A 32 19.88 -18.00 -22.77
N THR A 33 18.62 -17.58 -22.71
CA THR A 33 18.24 -16.18 -22.95
C THR A 33 18.47 -15.32 -21.72
N VAL A 34 18.93 -14.08 -21.92
CA VAL A 34 19.13 -13.11 -20.85
C VAL A 34 17.93 -12.19 -20.79
N ALA A 35 17.18 -12.24 -19.69
CA ALA A 35 16.13 -11.28 -19.38
C ALA A 35 16.77 -10.09 -18.67
N THR A 36 16.61 -8.90 -19.23
CA THR A 36 17.07 -7.65 -18.60
C THR A 36 15.87 -6.92 -18.01
N GLN A 37 16.01 -6.43 -16.79
CA GLN A 37 14.98 -5.69 -16.10
C GLN A 37 15.57 -4.44 -15.45
N GLU A 38 14.96 -3.30 -15.75
CA GLU A 38 15.31 -2.03 -15.15
C GLU A 38 14.54 -1.83 -13.83
N VAL A 39 15.27 -1.45 -12.78
CA VAL A 39 14.75 -1.13 -11.46
C VAL A 39 14.91 0.36 -11.25
N LEU A 40 13.80 1.05 -10.96
CA LEU A 40 13.82 2.48 -10.72
C LEU A 40 14.55 2.81 -9.40
N PRO A 41 15.19 3.99 -9.30
CA PRO A 41 15.94 4.39 -8.11
C PRO A 41 15.03 4.53 -6.88
N GLY A 42 15.41 3.90 -5.77
CA GLY A 42 14.69 3.94 -4.49
C GLY A 42 14.55 2.57 -3.83
N ALA A 43 14.35 1.53 -4.64
CA ALA A 43 14.38 0.14 -4.20
C ALA A 43 15.83 -0.40 -4.23
N THR A 44 16.26 -1.12 -3.19
CA THR A 44 17.63 -1.66 -3.11
C THR A 44 17.62 -3.14 -3.48
N PHE A 45 18.60 -3.61 -4.27
CA PHE A 45 18.71 -5.03 -4.60
C PHE A 45 18.99 -5.87 -3.34
N VAL A 46 18.25 -6.97 -3.20
CA VAL A 46 18.43 -7.97 -2.12
C VAL A 46 19.20 -9.20 -2.64
N VAL A 47 19.22 -9.38 -3.96
CA VAL A 47 19.91 -10.47 -4.65
C VAL A 47 21.31 -10.05 -5.08
N LYS A 48 22.21 -11.03 -5.21
CA LYS A 48 23.59 -10.85 -5.68
C LYS A 48 23.82 -11.57 -7.01
N VAL A 49 24.90 -11.19 -7.71
CA VAL A 49 25.35 -11.90 -8.91
C VAL A 49 25.67 -13.35 -8.54
N GLY A 50 25.13 -14.31 -9.31
CA GLY A 50 25.25 -15.74 -9.06
C GLY A 50 24.09 -16.36 -8.26
N ASP A 51 23.16 -15.56 -7.72
CA ASP A 51 21.98 -16.10 -7.05
C ASP A 51 20.99 -16.67 -8.06
N VAL A 52 20.34 -17.78 -7.68
CA VAL A 52 19.23 -18.36 -8.45
C VAL A 52 17.93 -17.72 -7.99
N VAL A 53 17.20 -17.13 -8.92
CA VAL A 53 15.91 -16.48 -8.69
C VAL A 53 14.81 -17.17 -9.49
N ASN A 54 13.62 -17.27 -8.92
CA ASN A 54 12.43 -17.73 -9.62
C ASN A 54 11.68 -16.56 -10.25
N LYS A 55 10.89 -16.85 -11.28
CA LYS A 55 9.92 -15.88 -11.82
C LYS A 55 9.01 -15.37 -10.69
N ASP A 56 8.76 -14.07 -10.69
CA ASP A 56 7.94 -13.36 -9.70
C ASP A 56 8.53 -13.39 -8.27
N GLN A 57 9.80 -13.79 -8.10
CA GLN A 57 10.52 -13.66 -6.83
C GLN A 57 10.91 -12.18 -6.60
N PRO A 58 10.75 -11.62 -5.39
CA PRO A 58 11.20 -10.27 -5.09
C PRO A 58 12.72 -10.15 -5.21
N ILE A 59 13.20 -9.22 -6.04
CA ILE A 59 14.63 -8.95 -6.26
C ILE A 59 15.11 -7.71 -5.51
N THR A 60 14.18 -6.86 -5.07
CA THR A 60 14.46 -5.60 -4.38
C THR A 60 13.69 -5.48 -3.07
N THR A 61 14.12 -4.57 -2.20
CA THR A 61 13.37 -4.15 -1.02
C THR A 61 12.10 -3.39 -1.44
N ASN A 62 11.10 -3.35 -0.57
CA ASN A 62 9.96 -2.46 -0.74
C ASN A 62 10.26 -1.11 -0.05
N PRO A 63 10.55 -0.02 -0.79
CA PRO A 63 10.83 1.28 -0.18
C PRO A 63 9.59 1.97 0.39
N ASN A 64 8.38 1.46 0.10
CA ASN A 64 7.15 2.09 0.55
C ASN A 64 6.98 1.96 2.07
N VAL A 65 7.14 3.07 2.77
CA VAL A 65 6.83 3.23 4.21
C VAL A 65 5.45 3.85 4.46
N GLY A 66 4.70 4.14 3.39
CA GLY A 66 3.34 4.62 3.46
C GLY A 66 2.32 3.50 3.54
N GLY A 67 1.06 3.87 3.71
CA GLY A 67 -0.07 2.96 3.71
C GLY A 67 -1.35 3.75 3.49
N PHE A 68 -2.26 3.19 2.71
CA PHE A 68 -3.58 3.79 2.57
C PHE A 68 -4.49 3.24 3.66
N GLY A 69 -5.04 4.14 4.48
CA GLY A 69 -5.98 3.81 5.54
C GLY A 69 -7.33 4.48 5.27
N GLN A 70 -8.41 3.71 5.37
CA GLN A 70 -9.77 4.24 5.33
C GLN A 70 -10.37 4.23 6.72
N ALA A 71 -11.16 5.25 7.03
CA ALA A 71 -11.94 5.32 8.24
C ALA A 71 -13.33 5.84 7.89
N GLU A 72 -14.35 5.22 8.49
CA GLU A 72 -15.73 5.64 8.33
C GLU A 72 -16.10 6.60 9.46
N LYS A 73 -16.90 7.62 9.13
CA LYS A 73 -17.46 8.56 10.10
C LYS A 73 -18.89 8.85 9.72
N GLU A 74 -19.71 9.00 10.74
CA GLU A 74 -21.10 9.42 10.61
C GLU A 74 -21.24 10.88 11.06
N ILE A 75 -22.13 11.61 10.41
CA ILE A 75 -22.53 12.96 10.82
C ILE A 75 -24.04 13.02 10.83
N VAL A 76 -24.59 13.62 11.89
CA VAL A 76 -26.03 13.92 11.94
C VAL A 76 -26.22 15.41 11.73
N LEU A 77 -26.88 15.78 10.64
CA LEU A 77 -27.32 17.14 10.38
C LEU A 77 -28.54 17.43 11.25
N GLN A 78 -28.32 18.16 12.36
CA GLN A 78 -29.37 18.49 13.32
C GLN A 78 -30.04 19.83 12.99
N ASP A 79 -31.34 19.88 13.24
CA ASP A 79 -32.13 21.11 13.28
C ASP A 79 -32.26 21.57 14.73
N MET A 80 -31.89 22.82 15.00
CA MET A 80 -31.93 23.41 16.36
C MET A 80 -33.36 23.44 16.93
N THR A 81 -34.37 23.52 16.06
CA THR A 81 -35.79 23.46 16.45
C THR A 81 -36.13 22.14 17.13
N ARG A 82 -35.59 21.02 16.64
CA ARG A 82 -35.77 19.69 17.25
C ARG A 82 -35.13 19.61 18.64
N VAL A 83 -33.98 20.26 18.82
CA VAL A 83 -33.28 20.33 20.11
C VAL A 83 -34.08 21.17 21.11
N TYR A 84 -34.58 22.34 20.71
CA TYR A 84 -35.41 23.17 21.58
C TYR A 84 -36.70 22.46 22.00
N ALA A 85 -37.39 21.80 21.06
CA ALA A 85 -38.59 21.02 21.36
C ALA A 85 -38.29 19.86 22.33
N TYR A 86 -37.16 19.17 22.14
CA TYR A 86 -36.71 18.13 23.06
C TYR A 86 -36.48 18.68 24.48
N CYS A 87 -35.75 19.79 24.63
CA CYS A 87 -35.49 20.39 25.95
C CYS A 87 -36.78 20.82 26.66
N ALA A 88 -37.70 21.48 25.94
CA ALA A 88 -38.98 21.91 26.51
C ALA A 88 -39.81 20.71 26.99
N LEU A 89 -39.86 19.64 26.19
CA LEU A 89 -40.52 18.39 26.57
C LEU A 89 -39.86 17.78 27.82
N SER A 90 -38.53 17.69 27.86
CA SER A 90 -37.80 17.14 28.99
C SER A 90 -38.08 17.90 30.30
N VAL A 91 -38.12 19.23 30.26
CA VAL A 91 -38.45 20.06 31.44
C VAL A 91 -39.90 19.85 31.87
N SER A 92 -40.84 19.80 30.92
CA SER A 92 -42.25 19.54 31.21
C SER A 92 -42.45 18.19 31.90
N VAL A 93 -41.82 17.13 31.38
CA VAL A 93 -41.86 15.79 31.99
C VAL A 93 -41.25 15.81 33.39
N PHE A 94 -40.11 16.47 33.57
CA PHE A 94 -39.47 16.59 34.88
C PHE A 94 -40.39 17.26 35.92
N LEU A 95 -41.05 18.35 35.55
CA LEU A 95 -41.99 19.05 36.44
C LEU A 95 -43.20 18.17 36.79
N SER A 96 -43.75 17.44 35.82
CA SER A 96 -44.87 16.52 36.05
C SER A 96 -44.51 15.34 36.96
N GLN A 97 -43.24 14.96 37.04
CA GLN A 97 -42.78 13.88 37.92
C GLN A 97 -42.48 14.37 39.34
N LEU A 98 -42.27 15.68 39.52
CA LEU A 98 -42.03 16.29 40.82
C LEU A 98 -43.34 16.56 41.59
N SER A 99 -44.43 16.80 40.87
CA SER A 99 -45.79 16.97 41.40
C SER A 99 -46.47 15.65 41.71
#